data_AF-A0A6P0VFF9-F1
#
_entry.id   AF-A0A6P0VFF9-F1
#
_cell.length_a   1.000
_cell.length_b   1.000
_cell.length_c   1.000
_cell.angle_alpha   90.00
_cell.angle_beta   90.00
_cell.angle_gamma   90.00
#
_symmetry.space_group_name_H-M   'P 1'
#
loop_
_entity.id
_entity.type
_entity.pdbx_description
1 polymer ?
#
loop_
_entity_poly.entity_id
_entity_poly.type
_entity_poly.pdbx_seq_one_letter_code
_entity_poly.pdbx_strand_id
1 'polypeptide(L)'
;MKDDFSSSDTITPVPSTLEQSENITRAPSTSTCIDIFSEVGLEGDELAAVRRALGDADIKEWIKQAMLQRAKAINALHERLNEDLSLVPSDELMNDKKYRTNPNASRELASRAVRAIKDWNYHQPEHKWCITNKLISELTGVTPKAIAKVVAGMGIEDYNAMQGLTPVVNRMIKAAVGSISEVVSIAEVLGVD
;
A
#
# COMPACT_ATOMS: atom_id res chain seq x y z
N MET A 1 8.10 44.50 -64.19
CA MET A 1 7.16 45.61 -63.90
C MET A 1 7.00 45.60 -62.38
N LYS A 2 7.45 46.66 -61.68
CA LYS A 2 6.82 48.00 -61.57
C LYS A 2 5.54 47.91 -60.70
N ASP A 3 5.20 48.77 -59.73
CA ASP A 3 5.77 49.96 -59.05
C ASP A 3 5.08 50.00 -57.63
N ASP A 4 5.53 50.62 -56.51
CA ASP A 4 6.81 51.19 -56.04
C ASP A 4 6.75 51.42 -54.48
N PHE A 5 7.80 52.05 -53.90
CA PHE A 5 7.92 52.92 -52.68
C PHE A 5 6.66 53.31 -51.84
N SER A 6 6.73 53.70 -50.55
CA SER A 6 7.73 54.50 -49.79
C SER A 6 7.59 54.22 -48.27
N SER A 7 8.63 54.00 -47.47
CA SER A 7 9.58 54.99 -46.89
C SER A 7 8.93 56.16 -46.14
N SER A 8 9.14 56.22 -44.81
CA SER A 8 9.66 57.41 -44.11
C SER A 8 10.22 57.04 -42.74
N ASP A 9 11.45 57.49 -42.48
CA ASP A 9 12.19 57.37 -41.23
C ASP A 9 11.65 58.29 -40.12
N THR A 10 12.04 58.06 -38.86
CA THR A 10 12.93 58.95 -38.06
C THR A 10 12.93 58.55 -36.56
N ILE A 11 13.99 58.91 -35.83
CA ILE A 11 14.48 58.24 -34.62
C ILE A 11 14.53 59.21 -33.40
N THR A 12 14.13 58.76 -32.19
CA THR A 12 14.45 59.33 -30.84
C THR A 12 13.90 60.73 -30.48
N PRO A 13 13.84 61.17 -29.18
CA PRO A 13 14.58 60.68 -28.00
C PRO A 13 13.81 60.42 -26.68
N VAL A 14 14.57 59.89 -25.71
CA VAL A 14 14.20 59.66 -24.31
C VAL A 14 14.38 60.94 -23.48
N PRO A 15 13.60 61.14 -22.41
CA PRO A 15 14.13 61.79 -21.22
C PRO A 15 13.94 60.95 -19.95
N SER A 16 15.01 60.84 -19.15
CA SER A 16 14.94 60.36 -17.77
C SER A 16 14.44 61.46 -16.85
N THR A 17 13.56 61.14 -15.90
CA THR A 17 13.31 62.00 -14.73
C THR A 17 13.33 61.14 -13.46
N LEU A 18 14.06 61.63 -12.46
CA LEU A 18 14.16 61.08 -11.11
C LEU A 18 12.88 61.34 -10.30
N GLU A 19 12.94 61.04 -8.99
CA GLU A 19 11.98 61.31 -7.90
C GLU A 19 11.09 60.11 -7.52
N GLN A 20 10.85 59.78 -6.25
CA GLN A 20 11.50 60.15 -4.97
C GLN A 20 11.15 59.05 -3.93
N SER A 21 11.98 58.93 -2.89
CA SER A 21 11.74 58.26 -1.59
C SER A 21 10.36 57.60 -1.31
N GLU A 22 10.35 56.27 -1.17
CA GLU A 22 9.57 55.61 -0.11
C GLU A 22 10.48 54.72 0.75
N ASN A 23 10.82 55.21 1.93
CA ASN A 23 11.50 54.44 2.97
C ASN A 23 10.50 53.45 3.59
N ILE A 24 10.30 52.31 2.93
CA ILE A 24 9.44 51.24 3.44
C ILE A 24 10.07 50.66 4.71
N THR A 25 9.66 51.23 5.86
CA THR A 25 9.92 50.69 7.18
C THR A 25 9.14 49.39 7.29
N ARG A 26 9.76 48.30 6.86
CA ARG A 26 9.20 46.95 6.97
C ARG A 26 8.98 46.67 8.45
N ALA A 27 7.72 46.74 8.88
CA ALA A 27 7.33 46.35 10.22
C ALA A 27 7.92 44.96 10.54
N PRO A 28 8.44 44.74 11.76
CA PRO A 28 8.96 43.44 12.13
C PRO A 28 7.80 42.45 12.01
N SER A 29 7.90 41.53 11.04
CA SER A 29 6.95 40.43 10.92
C SER A 29 7.02 39.66 12.23
N THR A 30 5.97 39.77 13.04
CA THR A 30 5.82 39.01 14.28
C THR A 30 5.88 37.53 13.93
N SER A 31 7.07 36.96 14.10
CA SER A 31 7.31 35.54 13.88
C SER A 31 6.60 34.82 15.02
N THR A 32 5.33 34.46 14.80
CA THR A 32 4.58 33.59 15.68
C THR A 32 5.39 32.31 15.87
N CYS A 33 6.06 32.19 17.02
CA CYS A 33 6.84 31.02 17.35
C CYS A 33 5.84 29.92 17.72
N ILE A 34 5.39 29.19 16.70
CA ILE A 34 4.56 28.00 16.88
C ILE A 34 5.43 26.97 17.61
N ASP A 35 5.08 26.65 18.85
CA ASP A 35 5.64 25.48 19.52
C ASP A 35 5.08 24.24 18.83
N ILE A 36 5.87 23.69 17.91
CA ILE A 36 5.53 22.53 17.10
C ILE A 36 5.07 21.36 17.98
N PHE A 37 5.61 21.23 19.20
CA PHE A 37 5.33 20.11 20.08
C PHE A 37 3.91 20.15 20.63
N SER A 38 3.42 21.34 21.02
CA SER A 38 2.03 21.52 21.43
C SER A 38 1.07 21.36 20.26
N GLU A 39 1.44 21.84 19.06
CA GLU A 39 0.59 21.74 17.86
C GLU A 39 0.39 20.29 17.41
N VAL A 40 1.41 19.43 17.54
CA VAL A 40 1.28 17.99 17.27
C VAL A 40 0.74 17.17 18.45
N GLY A 41 0.36 17.82 19.57
CA GLY A 41 -0.19 17.17 20.75
C GLY A 41 0.78 16.27 21.53
N LEU A 42 2.09 16.51 21.44
CA LEU A 42 3.08 15.75 22.20
C LEU A 42 3.12 16.23 23.66
N GLU A 43 2.65 15.38 24.57
CA GLU A 43 2.61 15.64 26.01
C GLU A 43 3.36 14.55 26.81
N GLY A 44 3.57 14.80 28.10
CA GLY A 44 4.09 13.82 29.06
C GLY A 44 5.37 13.08 28.62
N ASP A 45 5.33 11.75 28.71
CA ASP A 45 6.46 10.86 28.41
C ASP A 45 6.89 10.92 26.94
N GLU A 46 5.95 11.15 26.01
CA GLU A 46 6.25 11.26 24.58
C GLU A 46 7.07 12.52 24.30
N LEU A 47 6.68 13.66 24.87
CA LEU A 47 7.43 14.90 24.79
C LEU A 47 8.82 14.77 25.44
N ALA A 48 8.91 14.09 26.58
CA ALA A 48 10.18 13.84 27.25
C ALA A 48 11.12 12.95 26.41
N ALA A 49 10.58 11.92 25.74
CA ALA A 49 11.33 11.07 24.83
C ALA A 49 11.80 11.83 23.59
N VAL A 50 10.94 12.64 22.96
CA VAL A 50 11.29 13.46 21.79
C VAL A 50 12.34 14.53 22.15
N ARG A 51 12.19 15.25 23.26
CA ARG A 51 13.19 16.23 23.72
C ARG A 51 14.55 15.58 24.02
N ARG A 52 14.56 14.38 24.61
CA ARG A 52 15.80 13.60 24.84
C ARG A 52 16.44 13.15 23.53
N ALA A 53 15.65 12.75 22.54
CA ALA A 53 16.14 12.30 21.23
C ALA A 53 16.61 13.47 20.33
N LEU A 54 16.01 14.65 20.49
CA LEU A 54 16.43 15.88 19.82
C LEU A 54 17.76 16.41 20.37
N GLY A 55 17.92 16.43 21.70
CA GLY A 55 19.09 17.01 22.35
C GLY A 55 19.29 18.47 21.93
N ASP A 56 20.49 18.80 21.47
CA ASP A 56 20.87 20.14 20.99
C ASP A 56 20.64 20.34 19.47
N ALA A 57 19.97 19.41 18.78
CA ALA A 57 19.77 19.51 17.33
C ALA A 57 18.74 20.59 16.94
N ASP A 58 18.94 21.23 15.78
CA ASP A 58 17.97 22.19 15.23
C ASP A 58 16.64 21.48 14.94
N ILE A 59 15.60 21.92 15.64
CA ILE A 59 14.23 21.45 15.53
C ILE A 59 13.72 21.49 14.07
N LYS A 60 14.15 22.47 13.26
CA LYS A 60 13.72 22.59 11.85
C LYS A 60 14.27 21.46 10.99
N GLU A 61 15.55 21.15 11.14
CA GLU A 61 16.16 20.02 10.42
C GLU A 61 15.62 18.68 10.95
N TRP A 62 15.38 18.56 12.26
CA TRP A 62 14.75 17.36 12.84
C TRP A 62 13.35 17.10 12.27
N ILE A 63 12.48 18.13 12.24
CA ILE A 63 11.13 18.03 11.63
C ILE A 63 11.25 17.63 10.16
N LYS A 64 12.12 18.30 9.40
CA LYS A 64 12.35 18.01 7.97
C LYS A 64 12.79 16.57 7.74
N GLN A 65 13.72 16.04 8.54
CA GLN A 65 14.16 14.65 8.45
C GLN A 65 13.03 13.67 8.86
N ALA A 66 12.26 13.97 9.90
CA ALA A 66 11.11 13.17 10.32
C ALA A 66 10.02 13.10 9.22
N MET A 67 9.69 14.23 8.60
CA MET A 67 8.76 14.32 7.47
C MET A 67 9.28 13.52 6.26
N LEU A 68 10.55 13.68 5.88
CA LEU A 68 11.17 12.94 4.78
C LEU A 68 11.19 11.44 5.05
N GLN A 69 11.51 11.01 6.27
CA GLN A 69 11.54 9.60 6.65
C GLN A 69 10.14 9.00 6.64
N ARG A 70 9.12 9.73 7.11
CA ARG A 70 7.72 9.29 7.05
C ARG A 70 7.21 9.22 5.61
N ALA A 71 7.54 10.19 4.76
CA ALA A 71 7.20 10.19 3.35
C ALA A 71 7.84 9.01 2.61
N LYS A 72 9.14 8.73 2.82
CA LYS A 72 9.82 7.54 2.28
C LYS A 72 9.13 6.24 2.70
N ALA A 73 8.74 6.12 3.97
CA ALA A 73 8.04 4.94 4.46
C ALA A 73 6.64 4.76 3.85
N ILE A 74 5.91 5.85 3.62
CA ILE A 74 4.60 5.83 2.93
C ILE A 74 4.77 5.46 1.46
N ASN A 75 5.72 6.07 0.75
CA ASN A 75 5.97 5.79 -0.67
C ASN A 75 6.40 4.32 -0.88
N ALA A 76 7.33 3.82 -0.07
CA ALA A 76 7.77 2.42 -0.13
C ALA A 76 6.66 1.41 0.22
N LEU A 77 5.63 1.82 0.98
CA LEU A 77 4.43 1.02 1.19
C LEU A 77 3.49 1.09 -0.02
N HIS A 78 3.34 2.27 -0.62
CA HIS A 78 2.50 2.47 -1.80
C HIS A 78 3.04 1.74 -3.03
N GLU A 79 4.36 1.73 -3.25
CA GLU A 79 5.03 0.94 -4.28
C GLU A 79 4.72 -0.56 -4.15
N ARG A 80 4.78 -1.11 -2.93
CA ARG A 80 4.41 -2.52 -2.66
C ARG A 80 2.92 -2.82 -2.81
N LEU A 81 2.06 -1.84 -2.52
CA LEU A 81 0.62 -1.92 -2.72
C LEU A 81 0.22 -1.88 -4.20
N ASN A 82 1.09 -1.34 -5.06
CA ASN A 82 0.90 -1.30 -6.52
C ASN A 82 1.71 -2.38 -7.25
N GLU A 83 2.49 -3.20 -6.53
CA GLU A 83 3.21 -4.35 -7.09
C GLU A 83 2.20 -5.42 -7.50
N ASP A 84 2.14 -5.73 -8.80
CA ASP A 84 1.38 -6.88 -9.30
C ASP A 84 2.12 -8.17 -8.94
N LEU A 85 1.42 -9.04 -8.22
CA LEU A 85 1.94 -10.32 -7.73
C LEU A 85 1.40 -11.52 -8.53
N SER A 86 0.56 -11.28 -9.54
CA SER A 86 -0.11 -12.34 -10.32
C SER A 86 0.87 -13.27 -11.04
N LEU A 87 2.02 -12.74 -11.47
CA LEU A 87 3.08 -13.50 -12.15
C LEU A 87 4.13 -14.10 -11.20
N VAL A 88 4.12 -13.74 -9.91
CA VAL A 88 5.07 -14.27 -8.92
C VAL A 88 4.64 -15.69 -8.52
N PRO A 89 5.50 -16.72 -8.55
CA PRO A 89 5.17 -18.06 -8.08
C PRO A 89 4.69 -18.10 -6.63
N SER A 90 3.76 -18.99 -6.29
CA SER A 90 3.22 -19.04 -4.91
C SER A 90 4.28 -19.44 -3.90
N ASP A 91 5.23 -20.29 -4.27
CA ASP A 91 6.35 -20.65 -3.39
C ASP A 91 7.21 -19.43 -3.01
N GLU A 92 7.50 -18.55 -3.96
CA GLU A 92 8.17 -17.27 -3.70
C GLU A 92 7.33 -16.36 -2.80
N LEU A 93 6.02 -16.22 -3.06
CA LEU A 93 5.10 -15.42 -2.24
C LEU A 93 5.00 -15.92 -0.79
N MET A 94 5.13 -17.23 -0.56
CA MET A 94 5.09 -17.86 0.76
C MET A 94 6.42 -17.77 1.51
N ASN A 95 7.54 -18.00 0.81
CA ASN A 95 8.84 -18.23 1.44
C ASN A 95 9.76 -17.01 1.43
N ASP A 96 9.63 -16.08 0.47
CA ASP A 96 10.50 -14.89 0.41
C ASP A 96 10.11 -13.84 1.47
N LYS A 97 11.14 -13.35 2.18
CA LYS A 97 11.06 -12.22 3.11
C LYS A 97 10.58 -10.94 2.42
N LYS A 98 10.81 -10.77 1.11
CA LYS A 98 10.28 -9.65 0.30
C LYS A 98 8.76 -9.56 0.43
N TYR A 99 8.05 -10.67 0.20
CA TYR A 99 6.60 -10.70 0.14
C TYR A 99 5.92 -10.91 1.49
N ARG A 100 6.63 -11.45 2.50
CA ARG A 100 6.12 -11.65 3.87
C ARG A 100 5.53 -10.39 4.53
N THR A 101 5.93 -9.19 4.10
CA THR A 101 5.36 -7.91 4.58
C THR A 101 4.58 -7.14 3.51
N ASN A 102 4.43 -7.68 2.30
CA ASN A 102 3.59 -7.09 1.26
C ASN A 102 2.11 -7.43 1.59
N PRO A 103 1.23 -6.42 1.80
CA PRO A 103 -0.18 -6.65 2.13
C PRO A 103 -0.96 -7.37 1.02
N ASN A 104 -0.55 -7.23 -0.25
CA ASN A 104 -1.18 -7.89 -1.39
C ASN A 104 -0.84 -9.38 -1.46
N ALA A 105 0.35 -9.81 -1.00
CA ALA A 105 0.77 -11.21 -1.07
C ALA A 105 -0.20 -12.13 -0.32
N SER A 106 -0.75 -11.69 0.82
CA SER A 106 -1.79 -12.43 1.55
C SER A 106 -3.11 -12.54 0.77
N ARG A 107 -3.49 -11.50 0.00
CA ARG A 107 -4.70 -11.52 -0.84
C ARG A 107 -4.53 -12.43 -2.04
N GLU A 108 -3.36 -12.38 -2.66
CA GLU A 108 -2.98 -13.18 -3.82
C GLU A 108 -2.93 -14.67 -3.46
N LEU A 109 -2.21 -15.04 -2.41
CA LEU A 109 -2.17 -16.42 -1.89
C LEU A 109 -3.56 -16.94 -1.49
N ALA A 110 -4.41 -16.09 -0.88
CA ALA A 110 -5.79 -16.46 -0.56
C ALA A 110 -6.63 -16.72 -1.83
N SER A 111 -6.48 -15.88 -2.86
CA SER A 111 -7.14 -16.06 -4.16
C SER A 111 -6.78 -17.41 -4.80
N ARG A 112 -5.47 -17.72 -4.87
CA ARG A 112 -4.95 -18.97 -5.43
C ARG A 112 -5.39 -20.20 -4.63
N ALA A 113 -5.40 -20.11 -3.31
CA ALA A 113 -5.94 -21.18 -2.46
C ALA A 113 -7.45 -21.39 -2.69
N VAL A 114 -8.24 -20.33 -2.83
CA VAL A 114 -9.66 -20.45 -3.18
C VAL A 114 -9.83 -21.10 -4.55
N ARG A 115 -9.03 -20.73 -5.57
CA ARG A 115 -9.06 -21.37 -6.90
C ARG A 115 -8.70 -22.85 -6.82
N ALA A 116 -7.56 -23.20 -6.23
CA ALA A 116 -7.10 -24.58 -6.10
C ALA A 116 -8.10 -25.50 -5.36
N ILE A 117 -8.81 -24.99 -4.34
CA ILE A 117 -9.88 -25.75 -3.67
C ILE A 117 -11.11 -25.91 -4.59
N LYS A 118 -11.48 -24.87 -5.36
CA LYS A 118 -12.58 -24.97 -6.35
C LYS A 118 -12.25 -25.99 -7.44
N ASP A 119 -11.02 -26.00 -7.92
CA ASP A 119 -10.52 -26.95 -8.93
C ASP A 119 -10.50 -28.38 -8.37
N TRP A 120 -10.01 -28.58 -7.14
CA TRP A 120 -10.11 -29.87 -6.46
C TRP A 120 -11.57 -30.34 -6.36
N ASN A 121 -12.47 -29.48 -5.90
CA ASN A 121 -13.89 -29.80 -5.73
C ASN A 121 -14.62 -30.12 -7.06
N TYR A 122 -14.09 -29.63 -8.19
CA TYR A 122 -14.57 -29.97 -9.52
C TYR A 122 -14.10 -31.37 -9.94
N HIS A 123 -12.81 -31.67 -9.78
CA HIS A 123 -12.22 -32.96 -10.15
C HIS A 123 -12.55 -34.11 -9.17
N GLN A 124 -12.89 -33.79 -7.92
CA GLN A 124 -13.17 -34.75 -6.84
C GLN A 124 -14.58 -34.51 -6.26
N PRO A 125 -15.65 -34.78 -7.05
CA PRO A 125 -17.02 -34.40 -6.70
C PRO A 125 -17.57 -35.09 -5.44
N GLU A 126 -17.02 -36.25 -5.07
CA GLU A 126 -17.37 -36.98 -3.83
C GLU A 126 -16.59 -36.50 -2.59
N HIS A 127 -15.52 -35.71 -2.78
CA HIS A 127 -14.58 -35.33 -1.73
C HIS A 127 -14.36 -33.80 -1.67
N LYS A 128 -15.46 -33.06 -1.76
CA LYS A 128 -15.48 -31.59 -1.77
C LYS A 128 -15.19 -30.97 -0.41
N TRP A 129 -14.21 -30.09 -0.35
CA TRP A 129 -13.89 -29.27 0.82
C TRP A 129 -14.77 -28.01 0.87
N CYS A 130 -15.41 -27.77 2.01
CA CYS A 130 -16.02 -26.47 2.34
C CYS A 130 -14.91 -25.43 2.55
N ILE A 131 -14.85 -24.42 1.68
CA ILE A 131 -13.80 -23.39 1.69
C ILE A 131 -13.96 -22.56 2.96
N THR A 132 -12.91 -22.47 3.77
CA THR A 132 -12.91 -21.72 5.04
C THR A 132 -11.57 -21.04 5.28
N ASN A 133 -11.57 -19.98 6.10
CA ASN A 133 -10.34 -19.27 6.51
C ASN A 133 -9.27 -20.21 7.10
N LYS A 134 -9.68 -21.34 7.70
CA LYS A 134 -8.77 -22.35 8.22
C LYS A 134 -8.07 -23.13 7.12
N LEU A 135 -8.80 -23.65 6.12
CA LEU A 135 -8.19 -24.37 5.00
C LEU A 135 -7.27 -23.46 4.17
N ILE A 136 -7.69 -22.22 3.92
CA ILE A 136 -6.86 -21.23 3.23
C ILE A 136 -5.57 -20.97 4.05
N SER A 137 -5.67 -20.89 5.38
CA SER A 137 -4.50 -20.77 6.26
C SER A 137 -3.60 -22.00 6.22
N GLU A 138 -4.16 -23.22 6.18
CA GLU A 138 -3.41 -24.48 6.02
C GLU A 138 -2.66 -24.57 4.69
N LEU A 139 -3.20 -24.00 3.59
CA LEU A 139 -2.54 -23.97 2.27
C LEU A 139 -1.50 -22.84 2.11
N THR A 140 -1.73 -21.68 2.73
CA THR A 140 -0.93 -20.46 2.47
C THR A 140 0.07 -20.11 3.58
N GLY A 141 -0.04 -20.73 4.76
CA GLY A 141 0.70 -20.32 5.97
C GLY A 141 0.28 -18.95 6.55
N VAL A 142 -0.62 -18.22 5.88
CA VAL A 142 -1.10 -16.91 6.33
C VAL A 142 -2.11 -17.09 7.46
N THR A 143 -1.98 -16.28 8.53
CA THR A 143 -2.84 -16.43 9.71
C THR A 143 -4.34 -16.25 9.39
N PRO A 144 -5.27 -16.97 10.04
CA PRO A 144 -6.71 -16.84 9.76
C PRO A 144 -7.26 -15.42 9.93
N LYS A 145 -6.65 -14.62 10.83
CA LYS A 145 -7.01 -13.21 11.06
C LYS A 145 -6.60 -12.29 9.88
N ALA A 146 -5.52 -12.62 9.18
CA ALA A 146 -5.14 -11.92 7.96
C ALA A 146 -6.00 -12.38 6.77
N ILE A 147 -6.22 -13.70 6.63
CA ILE A 147 -7.13 -14.28 5.63
C ILE A 147 -8.52 -13.63 5.70
N ALA A 148 -9.13 -13.55 6.88
CA ALA A 148 -10.45 -12.95 7.08
C ALA A 148 -10.59 -11.49 6.58
N LYS A 149 -9.48 -10.74 6.47
CA LYS A 149 -9.50 -9.37 5.92
C LYS A 149 -9.42 -9.33 4.40
N VAL A 150 -8.79 -10.33 3.76
CA VAL A 150 -8.48 -10.31 2.33
C VAL A 150 -9.47 -11.12 1.48
N VAL A 151 -10.15 -12.12 2.07
CA VAL A 151 -11.13 -12.96 1.36
C VAL A 151 -12.50 -12.31 1.15
N ALA A 152 -12.74 -11.14 1.75
CA ALA A 152 -13.97 -10.39 1.56
C ALA A 152 -14.21 -10.09 0.06
N GLY A 153 -15.34 -10.54 -0.46
CA GLY A 153 -15.72 -10.41 -1.87
C GLY A 153 -15.24 -11.53 -2.80
N MET A 154 -14.62 -12.61 -2.30
CA MET A 154 -14.21 -13.78 -3.12
C MET A 154 -15.35 -14.78 -3.43
N GLY A 155 -16.60 -14.49 -3.01
CA GLY A 155 -17.77 -15.34 -3.25
C GLY A 155 -17.65 -16.73 -2.61
N ILE A 156 -16.98 -16.83 -1.46
CA ILE A 156 -16.74 -18.11 -0.76
C ILE A 156 -18.04 -18.66 -0.17
N GLU A 157 -18.83 -17.78 0.44
CA GLU A 157 -20.11 -18.06 1.06
C GLU A 157 -21.11 -18.58 0.03
N ASP A 158 -21.27 -17.86 -1.10
CA ASP A 158 -22.16 -18.24 -2.20
C ASP A 158 -21.74 -19.56 -2.85
N TYR A 159 -20.44 -19.76 -3.08
CA TYR A 159 -19.90 -21.02 -3.61
C TYR A 159 -20.19 -22.20 -2.67
N ASN A 160 -19.91 -22.05 -1.38
CA ASN A 160 -20.18 -23.09 -0.38
C ASN A 160 -21.68 -23.42 -0.32
N ALA A 161 -22.55 -22.39 -0.33
CA ALA A 161 -24.01 -22.57 -0.32
C ALA A 161 -24.50 -23.30 -1.59
N MET A 162 -24.04 -22.90 -2.77
CA MET A 162 -24.38 -23.53 -4.06
C MET A 162 -23.93 -25.00 -4.11
N GLN A 163 -22.82 -25.35 -3.46
CA GLN A 163 -22.32 -26.72 -3.38
C GLN A 163 -22.91 -27.53 -2.20
N GLY A 164 -23.76 -26.93 -1.36
CA GLY A 164 -24.31 -27.58 -0.15
C GLY A 164 -23.27 -27.86 0.94
N LEU A 165 -22.13 -27.16 0.92
CA LEU A 165 -20.98 -27.44 1.78
C LEU A 165 -21.05 -26.66 3.10
N THR A 166 -20.79 -27.36 4.20
CA THR A 166 -20.68 -26.76 5.54
C THR A 166 -19.33 -27.12 6.18
N PRO A 167 -18.77 -26.30 7.09
CA PRO A 167 -17.45 -26.56 7.68
C PRO A 167 -17.33 -27.92 8.40
N VAL A 168 -18.44 -28.54 8.77
CA VAL A 168 -18.49 -29.86 9.42
C VAL A 168 -18.01 -30.98 8.48
N VAL A 169 -18.30 -30.88 7.16
CA VAL A 169 -17.94 -31.94 6.19
C VAL A 169 -16.44 -32.12 6.07
N ASN A 170 -15.66 -31.05 6.29
CA ASN A 170 -14.20 -31.05 6.21
C ASN A 170 -13.55 -32.08 7.16
N ARG A 171 -14.20 -32.43 8.27
CA ARG A 171 -13.70 -33.51 9.16
C ARG A 171 -13.83 -34.89 8.52
N MET A 172 -14.90 -35.13 7.78
CA MET A 172 -15.15 -36.40 7.07
C MET A 172 -14.24 -36.50 5.85
N ILE A 173 -14.12 -35.43 5.06
CA ILE A 173 -13.18 -35.38 3.92
C ILE A 173 -11.74 -35.59 4.39
N LYS A 174 -11.31 -34.94 5.48
CA LYS A 174 -9.97 -35.16 6.05
C LYS A 174 -9.70 -36.60 6.46
N ALA A 175 -10.71 -37.33 6.91
CA ALA A 175 -10.59 -38.74 7.25
C ALA A 175 -10.56 -39.67 6.02
N ALA A 176 -11.12 -39.23 4.88
CA ALA A 176 -11.17 -39.99 3.64
C ALA A 176 -9.93 -39.81 2.75
N VAL A 177 -9.43 -38.56 2.60
CA VAL A 177 -8.37 -38.22 1.65
C VAL A 177 -7.10 -37.61 2.27
N GLY A 178 -7.07 -37.33 3.58
CA GLY A 178 -5.94 -36.68 4.25
C GLY A 178 -6.11 -35.17 4.45
N SER A 179 -5.07 -34.48 4.92
CA SER A 179 -5.10 -33.02 5.11
C SER A 179 -5.17 -32.28 3.77
N ILE A 180 -5.78 -31.10 3.73
CA ILE A 180 -5.87 -30.36 2.47
C ILE A 180 -4.49 -29.99 1.89
N SER A 181 -3.51 -29.71 2.75
CA SER A 181 -2.11 -29.45 2.38
C SER A 181 -1.35 -30.67 1.87
N GLU A 182 -1.92 -31.88 1.98
CA GLU A 182 -1.34 -33.12 1.44
C GLU A 182 -1.90 -33.44 0.04
N VAL A 183 -3.08 -32.91 -0.31
CA VAL A 183 -3.81 -33.25 -1.55
C VAL A 183 -4.09 -32.07 -2.50
N VAL A 184 -4.02 -30.84 -2.01
CA VAL A 184 -4.09 -29.60 -2.80
C VAL A 184 -2.79 -28.84 -2.62
N SER A 185 -2.11 -28.53 -3.73
CA SER A 185 -0.95 -27.64 -3.76
C SER A 185 -1.33 -26.31 -4.41
N ILE A 186 -0.79 -25.21 -3.87
CA ILE A 186 -0.84 -23.90 -4.52
C ILE A 186 0.53 -23.48 -5.09
N ALA A 187 1.60 -24.26 -4.86
CA ALA A 187 2.98 -23.85 -5.14
C ALA A 187 3.22 -23.45 -6.60
N GLU A 188 2.65 -24.21 -7.54
CA GLU A 188 2.74 -24.01 -8.99
C GLU A 188 1.59 -23.13 -9.55
N VAL A 189 0.59 -22.80 -8.72
CA VAL A 189 -0.55 -21.97 -9.15
C VAL A 189 -0.09 -20.52 -9.28
N LEU A 190 -0.24 -19.93 -10.46
CA LEU A 190 -0.04 -18.49 -10.70
C LEU A 190 -1.33 -17.71 -10.44
N GLY A 191 -1.24 -16.39 -10.39
CA GLY A 191 -2.38 -15.49 -10.18
C GLY A 191 -3.23 -15.27 -11.41
N VAL A 192 -2.61 -15.32 -12.59
CA VAL A 192 -3.28 -15.31 -13.90
C VAL A 192 -3.98 -16.65 -14.19
N ASP A 193 -5.09 -16.56 -14.92
CA ASP A 193 -5.82 -17.68 -15.52
C ASP A 193 -5.27 -17.99 -16.94
#